data_AF-A0A929PYI4-F1
#
_entry.id   AF-A0A929PYI4-F1
#
_cell.length_a   1.000
_cell.length_b   1.000
_cell.length_c   1.000
_cell.angle_alpha   90.00
_cell.angle_beta   90.00
_cell.angle_gamma   90.00
#
_symmetry.space_group_name_H-M   'P 1'
#
loop_
_entity.id
_entity.type
_entity.pdbx_description
1 polymer ?
#
loop_
_entity_poly.entity_id
_entity_poly.type
_entity_poly.pdbx_seq_one_letter_code
_entity_poly.pdbx_strand_id
1 'polypeptide(L)'
;MRPIALLFILTLSSCTVTREKLVGRYSYCPAFEICADLQLHKDSTFVYNSGIGELVLAEGYWTIQKKELLLMSSSEPLVSFEKVSTPGTTLHVIADPDMPLPGAIINFYKNAQVTKVTSDIRGMALAPVSNPDSIVVQNLGYQRALIIPPTDVNCIDVKLKYAMVIAFDKMLWKVRGKKLIPPRSNNGMKLHYLKKQRSGDL
;
A
#
# COMPACT_ATOMS: atom_id res chain seq x y z
N MET A 1 9.42 -56.35 15.24
CA MET A 1 8.87 -55.35 14.29
C MET A 1 9.59 -54.02 14.54
N ARG A 2 10.12 -53.41 13.49
CA ARG A 2 11.24 -52.45 13.54
C ARG A 2 10.80 -51.02 13.96
N PRO A 3 11.49 -50.37 14.91
CA PRO A 3 11.23 -48.97 15.33
C PRO A 3 11.53 -47.91 14.23
N ILE A 4 12.12 -48.32 13.11
CA ILE A 4 12.49 -47.46 11.98
C ILE A 4 11.26 -46.94 11.21
N ALA A 5 10.16 -47.68 11.21
CA ALA A 5 8.94 -47.26 10.50
C ALA A 5 8.23 -46.06 11.17
N LEU A 6 8.37 -45.91 12.50
CA LEU A 6 7.75 -44.79 13.24
C LEU A 6 8.47 -43.45 13.01
N LEU A 7 9.79 -43.47 12.77
CA LEU A 7 10.57 -42.26 12.50
C LEU A 7 10.24 -41.64 11.13
N PHE A 8 9.92 -42.46 10.12
CA PHE A 8 9.54 -41.97 8.78
C PHE A 8 8.14 -41.32 8.75
N ILE A 9 7.21 -41.80 9.57
CA ILE A 9 5.86 -41.20 9.69
C ILE A 9 5.94 -39.84 10.40
N LEU A 10 6.84 -39.68 11.38
CA LEU A 10 7.07 -38.41 12.08
C LEU A 10 7.78 -37.36 11.20
N THR A 11 8.59 -37.76 10.21
CA THR A 11 9.24 -36.82 9.27
C THR A 11 8.31 -36.26 8.21
N LEU A 12 7.23 -36.96 7.84
CA LEU A 12 6.21 -36.47 6.89
C LEU A 12 5.20 -35.50 7.52
N SER A 13 5.12 -35.46 8.84
CA SER A 13 4.35 -34.48 9.62
C SER A 13 5.13 -33.20 9.94
N SER A 14 6.22 -32.91 9.24
CA SER A 14 6.73 -31.54 9.19
C SER A 14 5.70 -30.72 8.40
N CYS A 15 4.84 -30.00 9.13
CA CYS A 15 3.87 -29.04 8.59
C CYS A 15 4.57 -28.03 7.69
N THR A 16 4.80 -28.40 6.44
CA THR A 16 5.41 -27.54 5.43
C THR A 16 4.34 -26.55 5.00
N VAL A 17 4.65 -25.28 5.17
CA VAL A 17 3.82 -24.18 4.72
C VAL A 17 3.91 -24.15 3.20
N THR A 18 2.84 -24.51 2.51
CA THR A 18 2.75 -24.47 1.04
C THR A 18 1.93 -23.27 0.58
N ARG A 19 2.14 -22.81 -0.65
CA ARG A 19 1.38 -21.69 -1.23
C ARG A 19 -0.12 -21.94 -1.16
N GLU A 20 -0.56 -23.12 -1.57
CA GLU A 20 -1.98 -23.52 -1.55
C GLU A 20 -2.59 -23.46 -0.15
N LYS A 21 -1.84 -23.84 0.89
CA LYS A 21 -2.32 -23.76 2.28
C LYS A 21 -2.43 -22.33 2.80
N LEU A 22 -1.67 -21.39 2.23
CA LEU A 22 -1.72 -19.98 2.60
C LEU A 22 -2.78 -19.18 1.86
N VAL A 23 -3.11 -19.52 0.61
CA VAL A 23 -4.17 -18.83 -0.16
C VAL A 23 -5.47 -18.74 0.64
N GLY A 24 -6.06 -17.55 0.70
CA GLY A 24 -7.30 -17.28 1.41
C GLY A 24 -7.31 -15.93 2.15
N ARG A 25 -8.42 -15.68 2.85
CA ARG A 25 -8.68 -14.46 3.59
C ARG A 25 -8.21 -14.58 5.04
N TYR A 26 -7.57 -13.55 5.55
CA TYR A 26 -7.12 -13.45 6.94
C TYR A 26 -7.60 -12.13 7.51
N SER A 27 -8.20 -12.17 8.71
CA SER A 27 -8.71 -10.94 9.30
C SER A 27 -8.39 -10.85 10.79
N TYR A 28 -8.43 -9.62 11.30
CA TYR A 28 -8.36 -9.29 12.72
C TYR A 28 -9.27 -8.11 13.01
N CYS A 29 -10.26 -8.32 13.86
CA CYS A 29 -11.24 -7.32 14.25
C CYS A 29 -11.16 -7.10 15.77
N PRO A 30 -10.43 -6.08 16.26
CA PRO A 30 -10.42 -5.73 17.67
C PRO A 30 -11.73 -5.05 18.11
N ALA A 31 -12.48 -4.46 17.18
CA ALA A 31 -13.74 -3.76 17.41
C ALA A 31 -14.66 -3.91 16.19
N PHE A 32 -15.93 -3.53 16.34
CA PHE A 32 -16.97 -3.72 15.32
C PHE A 32 -16.67 -3.06 13.97
N GLU A 33 -16.06 -1.86 13.98
CA GLU A 33 -15.83 -1.06 12.76
C GLU A 33 -14.36 -1.05 12.31
N ILE A 34 -13.47 -1.67 13.09
CA ILE A 34 -12.04 -1.69 12.80
C ILE A 34 -11.66 -3.15 12.55
N CYS A 35 -11.48 -3.52 11.28
CA CYS A 35 -11.08 -4.85 10.88
C CYS A 35 -9.95 -4.77 9.85
N ALA A 36 -8.77 -5.25 10.24
CA ALA A 36 -7.70 -5.47 9.28
C ALA A 36 -8.00 -6.76 8.50
N ASP A 37 -7.81 -6.72 7.18
CA ASP A 37 -8.04 -7.84 6.28
C ASP A 37 -6.86 -8.01 5.32
N LEU A 38 -6.45 -9.26 5.08
CA LEU A 38 -5.43 -9.63 4.11
C LEU A 38 -5.95 -10.79 3.27
N GLN A 39 -6.07 -10.58 1.97
CA GLN A 39 -6.41 -11.60 1.00
C GLN A 39 -5.14 -12.04 0.26
N LEU A 40 -4.82 -13.33 0.31
CA LEU A 40 -3.74 -13.94 -0.49
C LEU A 40 -4.35 -14.69 -1.67
N HIS A 41 -4.01 -14.28 -2.89
CA HIS A 41 -4.51 -14.87 -4.14
C HIS A 41 -3.59 -15.97 -4.67
N LYS A 42 -4.14 -16.86 -5.52
CA LYS A 42 -3.42 -18.01 -6.08
C LYS A 42 -2.27 -17.61 -7.02
N ASP A 43 -2.38 -16.45 -7.65
CA ASP A 43 -1.41 -15.87 -8.58
C ASP A 43 -0.25 -15.15 -7.87
N SER A 44 -0.09 -15.35 -6.55
CA SER A 44 0.93 -14.70 -5.73
C SER A 44 0.75 -13.19 -5.56
N THR A 45 -0.45 -12.66 -5.76
CA THR A 45 -0.81 -11.29 -5.39
C THR A 45 -1.54 -11.23 -4.04
N PHE A 46 -1.50 -10.07 -3.38
CA PHE A 46 -2.27 -9.82 -2.16
C PHE A 46 -2.96 -8.45 -2.18
N VAL A 47 -4.04 -8.37 -1.40
CA VAL A 47 -4.72 -7.12 -1.04
C VAL A 47 -4.80 -7.06 0.48
N TYR A 48 -4.42 -5.93 1.07
CA TYR A 48 -4.49 -5.67 2.51
C TYR A 48 -5.32 -4.41 2.76
N ASN A 49 -6.30 -4.50 3.64
CA ASN A 49 -7.07 -3.37 4.15
C ASN A 49 -6.79 -3.23 5.64
N SER A 50 -6.44 -2.03 6.12
CA SER A 50 -6.14 -1.83 7.54
C SER A 50 -7.37 -1.77 8.44
N GLY A 51 -8.55 -1.51 7.88
CA GLY A 51 -9.80 -1.30 8.63
C GLY A 51 -9.86 0.01 9.40
N ILE A 52 -8.89 0.90 9.24
CA ILE A 52 -8.90 2.26 9.82
C ILE A 52 -9.27 3.23 8.70
N GLY A 53 -10.54 3.62 8.64
CA GLY A 53 -11.11 4.39 7.53
C GLY A 53 -11.20 3.57 6.23
N GLU A 54 -11.98 4.04 5.26
CA GLU A 54 -12.20 3.35 3.97
C GLU A 54 -10.96 3.31 3.05
N LEU A 55 -9.88 4.00 3.40
CA LEU A 55 -8.87 4.46 2.43
C LEU A 55 -7.46 3.88 2.60
N VAL A 56 -7.24 3.00 3.58
CA VAL A 56 -5.89 2.46 3.85
C VAL A 56 -5.73 1.05 3.29
N LEU A 57 -5.22 0.99 2.06
CA LEU A 57 -5.07 -0.24 1.29
C LEU A 57 -3.61 -0.46 0.87
N ALA A 58 -3.20 -1.72 0.79
CA ALA A 58 -1.92 -2.13 0.24
C ALA A 58 -2.11 -3.31 -0.71
N GLU A 59 -1.52 -3.23 -1.89
CA GLU A 59 -1.49 -4.32 -2.87
C GLU A 59 -0.05 -4.68 -3.19
N GLY A 60 0.15 -5.91 -3.67
CA GLY A 60 1.44 -6.31 -4.17
C GLY A 60 1.58 -7.82 -4.32
N TYR A 61 2.82 -8.28 -4.18
CA TYR A 61 3.19 -9.68 -4.36
C TYR A 61 3.55 -10.33 -3.04
N TRP A 62 3.29 -11.63 -2.96
CA TRP A 62 3.72 -12.43 -1.84
C TRP A 62 4.44 -13.69 -2.27
N THR A 63 5.36 -14.15 -1.44
CA THR A 63 6.04 -15.43 -1.62
C THR A 63 6.35 -16.06 -0.26
N ILE A 64 6.77 -17.32 -0.28
CA ILE A 64 7.21 -18.02 0.93
C ILE A 64 8.73 -18.04 0.89
N GLN A 65 9.37 -17.50 1.93
CA GLN A 65 10.80 -17.62 2.13
C GLN A 65 11.04 -18.46 3.39
N LYS A 66 11.64 -19.64 3.23
CA LYS A 66 11.82 -20.64 4.29
C LYS A 66 10.48 -21.08 4.89
N LYS A 67 10.05 -20.47 6.00
CA LYS A 67 8.78 -20.75 6.72
C LYS A 67 7.99 -19.46 7.01
N GLU A 68 8.36 -18.37 6.35
CA GLU A 68 7.78 -17.05 6.54
C GLU A 68 7.13 -16.57 5.25
N LEU A 69 6.05 -15.81 5.40
CA LEU A 69 5.36 -15.14 4.32
C LEU A 69 6.06 -13.79 4.10
N LEU A 70 6.62 -13.58 2.91
CA LEU A 70 7.15 -12.30 2.50
C LEU A 70 6.06 -11.52 1.77
N LEU A 71 5.73 -10.32 2.23
CA LEU A 71 4.86 -9.37 1.54
C LEU A 71 5.71 -8.24 0.96
N MET A 72 5.49 -7.95 -0.33
CA MET A 72 6.12 -6.86 -1.06
C MET A 72 5.04 -6.04 -1.74
N SER A 73 4.78 -4.83 -1.24
CA SER A 73 3.85 -3.93 -1.92
C SER A 73 4.33 -3.61 -3.33
N SER A 74 3.42 -3.62 -4.31
CA SER A 74 3.70 -3.10 -5.64
C SER A 74 3.87 -1.59 -5.50
N SER A 75 5.12 -1.16 -5.36
CA SER A 75 5.53 0.18 -4.96
C SER A 75 5.30 1.27 -6.00
N GLU A 76 4.36 1.10 -6.92
CA GLU A 76 4.06 2.13 -7.91
C GLU A 76 2.81 2.88 -7.49
N PRO A 77 2.93 4.14 -7.02
CA PRO A 77 1.81 5.05 -7.16
C PRO A 77 1.47 5.10 -8.65
N LEU A 78 0.31 4.56 -9.01
CA LEU A 78 -0.25 4.72 -10.35
C LEU A 78 -0.64 6.19 -10.50
N VAL A 79 0.33 7.01 -10.93
CA VAL A 79 0.12 8.40 -11.32
C VAL A 79 -0.26 8.37 -12.78
N SER A 80 -1.54 8.56 -13.07
CA SER A 80 -1.98 8.85 -14.44
C SER A 80 -1.99 10.36 -14.64
N PHE A 81 -1.28 10.82 -15.67
CA PHE A 81 -1.36 12.20 -16.13
C PHE A 81 -2.52 12.33 -17.09
N GLU A 82 -3.51 13.16 -16.76
CA GLU A 82 -4.53 13.55 -17.72
C GLU A 82 -4.30 15.02 -18.11
N LYS A 83 -4.14 15.24 -19.42
CA LYS A 83 -3.85 16.56 -19.97
C LYS A 83 -5.17 17.32 -20.11
N VAL A 84 -5.33 18.40 -19.35
CA VAL A 84 -6.49 19.29 -19.46
C VAL A 84 -6.01 20.69 -19.89
N SER A 85 -6.58 21.24 -20.97
CA SER A 85 -6.21 22.56 -21.48
C SER A 85 -6.96 23.67 -20.73
N THR A 86 -6.34 24.25 -19.70
CA THR A 86 -6.78 25.50 -19.06
C THR A 86 -5.61 26.49 -18.88
N PRO A 87 -5.85 27.81 -18.82
CA PRO A 87 -4.79 28.80 -18.65
C PRO A 87 -4.24 28.82 -17.21
N GLY A 88 -2.90 28.82 -17.08
CA GLY A 88 -2.18 28.84 -15.81
C GLY A 88 -1.90 27.44 -15.27
N THR A 89 -0.64 27.13 -14.95
CA THR A 89 -0.21 25.80 -14.45
C THR A 89 -0.98 25.44 -13.18
N THR A 90 -2.04 24.66 -13.32
CA THR A 90 -2.90 24.25 -12.21
C THR A 90 -2.64 22.77 -11.93
N LEU A 91 -2.33 22.41 -10.69
CA LEU A 91 -2.30 21.02 -10.26
C LEU A 91 -3.63 20.66 -9.62
N HIS A 92 -4.17 19.53 -10.02
CA HIS A 92 -5.33 18.93 -9.40
C HIS A 92 -4.89 17.62 -8.76
N VAL A 93 -4.90 17.57 -7.43
CA VAL A 93 -4.48 16.39 -6.66
C VAL A 93 -5.74 15.66 -6.22
N ILE A 94 -5.96 14.47 -6.79
CA ILE A 94 -7.13 13.63 -6.52
C ILE A 94 -6.71 12.25 -6.05
N ALA A 95 -7.49 11.65 -5.15
CA ALA A 95 -7.42 10.24 -4.80
C ALA A 95 -8.33 9.42 -5.73
N ASP A 96 -7.96 8.19 -6.07
CA ASP A 96 -8.86 7.27 -6.81
C ASP A 96 -10.06 6.83 -5.94
N PRO A 97 -11.29 6.81 -6.46
CA PRO A 97 -11.77 7.36 -7.73
C PRO A 97 -12.25 8.80 -7.55
N ASP A 98 -11.47 9.76 -8.05
CA ASP A 98 -11.78 11.19 -8.18
C ASP A 98 -12.14 11.97 -6.90
N MET A 99 -11.67 11.54 -5.73
CA MET A 99 -11.85 12.30 -4.49
C MET A 99 -10.79 13.41 -4.36
N PRO A 100 -11.14 14.71 -4.30
CA PRO A 100 -10.17 15.78 -4.15
C PRO A 100 -9.38 15.65 -2.83
N LEU A 101 -8.07 15.90 -2.87
CA LEU A 101 -7.19 15.82 -1.71
C LEU A 101 -6.81 17.23 -1.23
N PRO A 102 -7.56 17.83 -0.29
CA PRO A 102 -7.20 19.09 0.32
C PRO A 102 -5.99 18.94 1.27
N GLY A 103 -5.16 19.98 1.35
CA GLY A 103 -4.03 19.99 2.28
C GLY A 103 -2.75 19.30 1.77
N ALA A 104 -2.73 18.82 0.54
CA ALA A 104 -1.52 18.27 -0.08
C ALA A 104 -0.47 19.37 -0.24
N ILE A 105 0.77 19.10 0.18
CA ILE A 105 1.91 20.00 0.07
C ILE A 105 2.56 19.81 -1.30
N ILE A 106 2.66 20.87 -2.07
CA ILE A 106 3.22 20.86 -3.41
C ILE A 106 4.39 21.84 -3.44
N ASN A 107 5.58 21.33 -3.72
CA ASN A 107 6.80 22.12 -3.84
C ASN A 107 7.15 22.29 -5.31
N PHE A 108 7.17 23.52 -5.79
CA PHE A 108 7.61 23.88 -7.13
C PHE A 108 9.07 24.29 -7.09
N TYR A 109 9.90 23.65 -7.91
CA TYR A 109 11.32 23.97 -8.03
C TYR A 109 11.54 24.75 -9.32
N LYS A 110 12.23 25.89 -9.23
CA LYS A 110 12.65 26.67 -10.39
C LYS A 110 13.93 27.45 -10.07
N ASN A 111 14.99 27.29 -10.87
CA ASN A 111 16.26 28.00 -10.70
C ASN A 111 16.80 27.94 -9.25
N ALA A 112 16.80 26.74 -8.66
CA ALA A 112 17.17 26.48 -7.25
C ALA A 112 16.27 27.12 -6.18
N GLN A 113 15.21 27.85 -6.56
CA GLN A 113 14.19 28.32 -5.63
C GLN A 113 13.11 27.27 -5.45
N VAL A 114 12.56 27.20 -4.23
CA VAL A 114 11.45 26.34 -3.88
C VAL A 114 10.28 27.19 -3.44
N THR A 115 9.12 27.00 -4.07
CA THR A 115 7.87 27.59 -3.61
C THR A 115 6.91 26.49 -3.17
N LYS A 116 6.45 26.60 -1.93
CA LYS A 116 5.50 25.65 -1.33
C LYS A 116 4.08 26.18 -1.47
N VAL A 117 3.18 25.35 -1.97
CA VAL A 117 1.74 25.61 -2.06
C VAL A 117 1.00 24.44 -1.41
N THR A 118 -0.20 24.73 -0.89
CA THR A 118 -1.09 23.72 -0.34
C THR A 118 -2.34 23.64 -1.21
N SER A 119 -2.82 22.43 -1.52
CA SER A 119 -4.06 22.26 -2.28
C SER A 119 -5.29 22.74 -1.50
N ASP A 120 -6.25 23.35 -2.20
CA ASP A 120 -7.52 23.86 -1.68
C ASP A 120 -8.53 22.73 -1.38
N ILE A 121 -9.74 23.10 -0.94
CA ILE A 121 -10.83 22.15 -0.63
C ILE A 121 -11.25 21.26 -1.82
N ARG A 122 -10.91 21.65 -3.06
CA ARG A 122 -11.16 20.90 -4.29
C ARG A 122 -9.92 20.15 -4.76
N GLY A 123 -8.86 20.06 -3.95
CA GLY A 123 -7.60 19.43 -4.33
C GLY A 123 -6.79 20.25 -5.33
N MET A 124 -7.13 21.52 -5.55
CA MET A 124 -6.50 22.36 -6.57
C MET A 124 -5.36 23.19 -5.98
N ALA A 125 -4.27 23.32 -6.72
CA ALA A 125 -3.15 24.20 -6.39
C ALA A 125 -2.67 24.94 -7.63
N LEU A 126 -2.62 26.27 -7.52
CA LEU A 126 -2.07 27.11 -8.58
C LEU A 126 -0.54 27.14 -8.45
N ALA A 127 0.15 26.86 -9.55
CA ALA A 127 1.59 27.04 -9.58
C ALA A 127 1.91 28.54 -9.49
N PRO A 128 2.80 28.93 -8.56
CA PRO A 128 3.23 30.32 -8.43
C PRO A 128 4.27 30.69 -9.50
N VAL A 129 4.77 29.69 -10.25
CA VAL A 129 5.77 29.85 -11.30
C VAL A 129 5.32 29.11 -12.56
N SER A 130 5.50 29.73 -13.71
CA SER A 130 5.37 29.06 -15.00
C SER A 130 6.57 28.13 -15.23
N ASN A 131 6.36 26.99 -15.87
CA ASN A 131 7.39 26.02 -16.27
C ASN A 131 8.38 25.69 -15.13
N PRO A 132 7.93 25.00 -14.07
CA PRO A 132 8.82 24.53 -13.01
C PRO A 132 9.81 23.48 -13.55
N ASP A 133 11.05 23.50 -13.03
CA ASP A 133 12.08 22.50 -13.33
C ASP A 133 11.71 21.13 -12.79
N SER A 134 10.96 21.09 -11.68
CA SER A 134 10.30 19.89 -11.16
C SER A 134 9.22 20.28 -10.16
N ILE A 135 8.27 19.38 -9.94
CA ILE A 135 7.20 19.55 -8.96
C ILE A 135 7.22 18.35 -8.04
N VAL A 136 7.23 18.59 -6.73
CA VAL A 136 7.22 17.53 -5.73
C VAL A 136 5.94 17.60 -4.92
N VAL A 137 5.10 16.58 -5.03
CA VAL A 137 3.84 16.46 -4.27
C VAL A 137 4.06 15.56 -3.06
N GLN A 138 3.72 16.06 -1.88
CA GLN A 138 3.77 15.38 -0.60
C GLN A 138 2.39 15.49 0.07
N ASN A 139 1.81 14.38 0.48
CA ASN A 139 0.55 14.41 1.24
C ASN A 139 0.76 13.78 2.62
N LEU A 140 0.00 14.25 3.61
CA LEU A 140 -0.07 13.63 4.93
C LEU A 140 -0.58 12.19 4.76
N GLY A 141 0.28 11.20 5.01
CA GLY A 141 -0.03 9.78 4.83
C GLY A 141 0.74 9.11 3.68
N TYR A 142 1.43 9.87 2.82
CA TYR A 142 2.36 9.32 1.81
C TYR A 142 3.79 9.30 2.35
N GLN A 143 4.41 8.12 2.43
CA GLN A 143 5.81 7.99 2.88
C GLN A 143 6.84 8.40 1.80
N ARG A 144 6.42 8.53 0.54
CA ARG A 144 7.29 8.94 -0.58
C ARG A 144 6.75 10.19 -1.24
N ALA A 145 7.65 11.14 -1.50
CA ALA A 145 7.32 12.31 -2.29
C ALA A 145 7.20 11.90 -3.78
N LEU A 146 6.14 12.36 -4.44
CA LEU A 146 5.99 12.19 -5.88
C LEU A 146 6.77 13.28 -6.60
N ILE A 147 7.69 12.91 -7.48
CA ILE A 147 8.48 13.86 -8.29
C ILE A 147 7.91 13.86 -9.71
N ILE A 148 7.44 15.01 -10.15
CA ILE A 148 6.96 15.26 -11.50
C ILE A 148 8.11 15.98 -12.24
N PRO A 149 8.61 15.42 -13.35
CA PRO A 149 9.66 16.04 -14.14
C PRO A 149 9.18 17.36 -14.78
N PRO A 150 10.11 18.20 -15.29
CA PRO A 150 9.73 19.43 -15.95
C PRO A 150 8.78 19.15 -17.12
N THR A 151 7.75 19.98 -17.23
CA THR A 151 6.67 19.80 -18.20
C THR A 151 6.19 21.16 -18.71
N ASP A 152 5.94 21.25 -20.02
CA ASP A 152 5.38 22.43 -20.68
C ASP A 152 3.85 22.52 -20.52
N VAL A 153 3.29 21.73 -19.61
CA VAL A 153 1.85 21.53 -19.48
C VAL A 153 1.25 22.47 -18.44
N ASN A 154 0.13 23.09 -18.80
CA ASN A 154 -0.59 24.07 -17.99
C ASN A 154 -1.63 23.47 -17.03
N CYS A 155 -1.91 22.16 -17.08
CA CYS A 155 -2.69 21.50 -16.04
C CYS A 155 -2.20 20.07 -15.83
N ILE A 156 -1.98 19.68 -14.58
CA ILE A 156 -1.49 18.35 -14.23
C ILE A 156 -2.48 17.74 -13.24
N ASP A 157 -3.27 16.78 -13.72
CA ASP A 157 -4.03 15.90 -12.84
C ASP A 157 -3.06 14.88 -12.23
N VAL A 158 -2.91 14.96 -10.91
CA VAL A 158 -2.14 14.01 -10.10
C VAL A 158 -3.15 13.09 -9.45
N LYS A 159 -3.40 11.94 -10.08
CA LYS A 159 -4.21 10.87 -9.49
C LYS A 159 -3.33 10.05 -8.54
N LEU A 160 -3.60 10.16 -7.25
CA LEU A 160 -3.02 9.32 -6.21
C LEU A 160 -3.97 8.15 -5.98
N LYS A 161 -3.60 6.95 -6.44
CA LYS A 161 -4.53 5.81 -6.38
C LYS A 161 -5.01 5.43 -4.97
N TYR A 162 -4.40 5.94 -3.90
CA TYR A 162 -4.85 5.73 -2.53
C TYR A 162 -4.43 6.91 -1.65
N ALA A 163 -5.33 7.49 -0.84
CA ALA A 163 -5.00 8.64 0.02
C ALA A 163 -4.01 8.29 1.15
N MET A 164 -3.94 7.01 1.56
CA MET A 164 -3.04 6.49 2.58
C MET A 164 -2.61 5.06 2.22
N VAL A 165 -1.35 4.84 1.84
CA VAL A 165 -0.85 3.49 1.50
C VAL A 165 0.00 2.96 2.64
N ILE A 166 -0.36 1.79 3.18
CA ILE A 166 0.59 1.00 3.96
C ILE A 166 1.54 0.32 2.98
N ALA A 167 2.83 0.68 3.02
CA ALA A 167 3.83 0.01 2.22
C ALA A 167 4.46 -1.16 3.00
N PHE A 168 4.35 -2.37 2.46
CA PHE A 168 5.11 -3.53 2.94
C PHE A 168 6.43 -3.61 2.16
N ASP A 169 7.49 -3.00 2.69
CA ASP A 169 8.85 -3.16 2.15
C ASP A 169 9.45 -4.47 2.68
N LYS A 170 9.24 -5.56 1.92
CA LYS A 170 9.79 -6.90 2.21
C LYS A 170 9.52 -7.34 3.65
N MET A 171 8.28 -7.20 4.12
CA MET A 171 7.92 -7.60 5.47
C MET A 171 7.78 -9.12 5.57
N LEU A 172 8.57 -9.74 6.46
CA LEU A 172 8.53 -11.17 6.77
C LEU A 172 7.56 -11.44 7.92
N TRP A 173 6.48 -12.13 7.62
CA TRP A 173 5.45 -12.55 8.57
C TRP A 173 5.64 -14.02 8.95
N LYS A 174 5.55 -14.31 10.24
CA LYS A 174 5.64 -15.69 10.73
C LYS A 174 4.32 -16.40 10.48
N VAL A 175 4.39 -17.58 9.89
CA VAL A 175 3.23 -18.46 9.69
C VAL A 175 3.16 -19.44 10.86
N ARG A 176 2.04 -19.42 11.61
CA ARG A 176 1.78 -20.39 12.71
C ARG A 176 0.39 -20.98 12.58
N GLY A 177 0.30 -22.16 11.97
CA GLY A 177 -0.98 -22.81 11.70
C GLY A 177 -1.85 -21.94 10.79
N LYS A 178 -3.00 -21.48 11.30
CA LYS A 178 -3.93 -20.57 10.59
C LYS A 178 -3.70 -19.09 10.90
N LYS A 179 -2.59 -18.73 11.54
CA LYS A 179 -2.28 -17.35 11.94
C LYS A 179 -1.08 -16.80 11.14
N LEU A 180 -1.19 -15.54 10.75
CA LEU A 180 -0.10 -14.74 10.21
C LEU A 180 0.29 -13.72 11.28
N ILE A 181 1.56 -13.70 11.65
CA ILE A 181 2.08 -12.85 12.72
C ILE A 181 3.03 -11.84 12.09
N PRO A 182 2.69 -10.54 12.09
CA PRO A 182 3.55 -9.51 11.50
C PRO A 182 4.88 -9.39 12.26
N PRO A 183 5.92 -8.85 11.61
CA PRO A 183 7.15 -8.49 12.31
C PRO A 183 6.86 -7.43 13.37
N ARG A 184 7.71 -7.34 14.41
CA ARG A 184 7.64 -6.21 15.35
C ARG A 184 7.91 -4.93 14.58
N SER A 185 7.00 -3.97 14.67
CA SER A 185 7.16 -2.69 14.01
C SER A 185 8.14 -1.82 14.80
N ASN A 186 9.19 -1.35 14.12
CA ASN A 186 10.10 -0.33 14.65
C ASN A 186 9.61 1.09 14.36
N ASN A 187 8.59 1.25 13.50
CA ASN A 187 8.15 2.53 12.94
C ASN A 187 6.79 2.98 13.50
N GLY A 188 6.41 2.53 14.70
CA GLY A 188 5.17 2.93 15.37
C GLY A 188 3.86 2.33 14.81
N MET A 189 3.86 1.79 13.59
CA MET A 189 2.66 1.12 13.01
C MET A 189 2.40 -0.22 13.69
N LYS A 190 1.37 -0.32 14.54
CA LYS A 190 1.04 -1.55 15.27
C LYS A 190 0.17 -2.48 14.42
N LEU A 191 0.78 -3.44 13.74
CA LEU A 191 0.05 -4.51 13.05
C LEU A 191 -0.31 -5.64 14.01
N HIS A 192 -1.54 -6.12 13.94
CA HIS A 192 -2.02 -7.25 14.73
C HIS A 192 -1.87 -8.56 13.95
N TYR A 193 -1.83 -9.70 14.66
CA TYR A 193 -1.84 -11.00 14.00
C TYR A 193 -3.18 -11.22 13.31
N LEU A 194 -3.15 -11.82 12.13
CA LEU A 194 -4.35 -12.12 11.34
C LEU A 194 -4.67 -13.61 11.41
N LYS A 195 -5.95 -13.97 11.41
CA LYS A 195 -6.41 -15.37 11.45
C LYS A 195 -7.14 -15.72 10.15
N LYS A 196 -6.81 -16.87 9.58
CA LYS A 196 -7.47 -17.37 8.36
C LYS A 196 -8.96 -17.62 8.60
N GLN A 197 -9.81 -17.05 7.75
CA GLN A 197 -11.25 -17.28 7.75
C GLN A 197 -11.58 -18.67 7.19
N ARG A 198 -12.71 -19.23 7.59
CA ARG A 198 -13.21 -20.47 6.99
C ARG A 198 -13.88 -20.14 5.66
N SER A 199 -13.77 -21.04 4.70
CA SER A 199 -14.26 -20.87 3.32
C SER A 199 -15.79 -20.77 3.17
N GLY A 200 -16.54 -20.58 4.26
CA GLY A 200 -18.01 -20.53 4.28
C GLY A 200 -18.59 -19.43 5.16
N ASP A 201 -17.77 -18.47 5.61
CA ASP A 201 -18.21 -17.30 6.40
C ASP A 201 -18.24 -16.01 5.55
N LEU A 202 -18.62 -16.12 4.27
CA LEU A 202 -18.91 -14.98 3.38
C LEU A 202 -20.39 -14.97 3.02
#